data_AF-A0AAV5BXM8-F1
#
_entry.id   AF-A0AAV5BXM8-F1
#
_cell.length_a   1.000
_cell.length_b   1.000
_cell.length_c   1.000
_cell.angle_alpha   90.00
_cell.angle_beta   90.00
_cell.angle_gamma   90.00
#
_symmetry.space_group_name_H-M   'P 1'
#
loop_
_entity.id
_entity.type
_entity.pdbx_description
1 polymer ?
#
loop_
_entity_poly.entity_id
_entity_poly.type
_entity_poly.pdbx_seq_one_letter_code
_entity_poly.pdbx_strand_id
1 'polypeptide(L)'
;MLSDASAFIWATFNQVDPADRNPVDAVTLVIEDIGGVAFTSGNDIHLSAQHVVGYSGDVRTEVTGVLYHEKTHVWQWDGKGQANRGLIEGIANFVRLRAGYAPWHWEQLLDKLALIILY
;
A
#
# COMPACT_ATOMS: atom_id res chain seq x y z
N MET A 1 -7.59 -10.04 -5.43
CA MET A 1 -6.55 -9.35 -4.64
C MET A 1 -6.05 -8.08 -5.32
N LEU A 2 -5.29 -8.13 -6.42
CA LEU A 2 -4.79 -6.90 -7.06
C LEU A 2 -5.90 -6.06 -7.71
N SER A 3 -6.86 -6.67 -8.42
CA SER A 3 -8.03 -5.97 -8.95
C SER A 3 -8.84 -5.27 -7.85
N ASP A 4 -9.01 -5.94 -6.72
CA ASP A 4 -9.79 -5.44 -5.58
C ASP A 4 -9.07 -4.28 -4.91
N ALA A 5 -7.73 -4.36 -4.78
CA ALA A 5 -6.90 -3.25 -4.32
C ALA A 5 -7.03 -2.04 -5.25
N SER A 6 -7.00 -2.22 -6.57
CA SER A 6 -7.26 -1.14 -7.54
C SER A 6 -8.62 -0.48 -7.28
N ALA A 7 -9.69 -1.27 -7.24
CA ALA A 7 -11.04 -0.74 -7.04
C ALA A 7 -11.17 -0.02 -5.69
N PHE A 8 -10.57 -0.57 -4.63
CA PHE A 8 -10.55 0.04 -3.30
C PHE A 8 -9.80 1.38 -3.29
N ILE A 9 -8.64 1.46 -3.96
CA ILE A 9 -7.82 2.67 -4.04
C ILE A 9 -8.55 3.76 -4.83
N TRP A 10 -9.13 3.42 -5.99
CA TRP A 10 -9.89 4.38 -6.78
C TRP A 10 -11.09 4.93 -6.01
N ALA A 11 -11.82 4.07 -5.28
CA ALA A 11 -12.89 4.52 -4.40
C ALA A 11 -12.36 5.38 -3.23
N THR A 12 -11.19 5.04 -2.68
CA THR A 12 -10.55 5.76 -1.58
C THR A 12 -10.17 7.19 -1.97
N PHE A 13 -9.64 7.38 -3.18
CA PHE A 13 -9.21 8.67 -3.72
C PHE A 13 -10.26 9.39 -4.55
N ASN A 14 -11.46 8.82 -4.69
CA ASN A 14 -12.51 9.33 -5.57
C ASN A 14 -12.07 9.43 -7.05
N GLN A 15 -11.20 8.54 -7.50
CA GLN A 15 -10.76 8.40 -8.91
C GLN A 15 -11.69 7.47 -9.70
N VAL A 16 -13.00 7.74 -9.63
CA VAL A 16 -14.02 6.86 -10.24
C VAL A 16 -13.94 6.93 -11.77
N ASP A 17 -13.69 8.12 -12.32
CA ASP A 17 -13.44 8.30 -13.74
C ASP A 17 -12.03 7.79 -14.10
N PRO A 18 -11.88 6.93 -15.13
CA PRO A 18 -10.56 6.56 -15.65
C PRO A 18 -9.63 7.75 -15.95
N ALA A 19 -10.16 8.92 -16.31
CA ALA A 19 -9.38 10.13 -16.57
C ALA A 19 -8.69 10.71 -15.32
N ASP A 20 -9.17 10.39 -14.12
CA ASP A 20 -8.58 10.87 -12.85
C ASP A 20 -7.45 9.97 -12.33
N ARG A 21 -7.24 8.80 -12.97
CA ARG A 21 -6.28 7.78 -12.58
C ARG A 21 -4.93 8.01 -13.26
N ASN A 22 -3.86 7.54 -12.63
CA ASN A 22 -2.58 7.41 -13.32
C ASN A 22 -2.77 6.52 -14.57
N PRO A 23 -2.42 6.99 -15.79
CA PRO A 23 -2.73 6.29 -17.04
C PRO A 23 -1.81 5.08 -17.26
N VAL A 24 -2.07 4.00 -16.54
CA VAL A 24 -1.38 2.71 -16.67
C VAL A 24 -2.37 1.62 -17.06
N ASP A 25 -2.04 0.83 -18.08
CA ASP A 25 -2.93 -0.20 -18.63
C ASP A 25 -2.90 -1.52 -17.84
N ALA A 26 -1.79 -1.77 -17.14
CA ALA A 26 -1.56 -2.98 -16.37
C ALA A 26 -0.70 -2.70 -15.14
N VAL A 27 -0.85 -3.55 -14.12
CA VAL A 27 0.03 -3.57 -12.95
C VAL A 27 0.69 -4.94 -12.88
N THR A 28 2.02 -4.98 -12.89
CA THR A 28 2.79 -6.23 -12.80
C THR A 28 3.10 -6.52 -11.34
N LEU A 29 3.02 -7.79 -10.94
CA LEU A 29 3.57 -8.25 -9.67
C LEU A 29 4.69 -9.24 -9.97
N VAL A 30 5.89 -8.91 -9.52
CA VAL A 30 7.09 -9.74 -9.57
C VAL A 30 7.39 -10.22 -8.15
N ILE A 31 7.60 -11.53 -7.99
CA ILE A 31 8.08 -12.11 -6.74
C ILE A 31 9.51 -12.56 -7.00
N GLU A 32 10.46 -11.98 -6.28
CA GLU A 32 11.88 -12.20 -6.53
C GLU A 32 12.71 -12.22 -5.24
N ASP A 33 13.93 -12.76 -5.36
CA ASP A 33 14.87 -12.86 -4.26
C ASP A 33 15.61 -11.52 -4.05
N ILE A 34 14.96 -10.62 -3.32
CA ILE A 34 15.45 -9.29 -2.98
C ILE A 34 15.39 -9.05 -1.48
N GLY A 35 16.24 -8.14 -0.98
CA GLY A 35 16.14 -7.65 0.40
C GLY A 35 14.93 -6.71 0.59
N GLY A 36 14.63 -6.39 1.85
CA GLY A 36 13.48 -5.55 2.19
C GLY A 36 12.15 -6.29 2.10
N VAL A 37 11.04 -5.55 2.07
CA VAL A 37 9.67 -6.11 2.05
C VAL A 37 9.11 -6.13 0.64
N ALA A 38 9.00 -4.96 0.04
CA ALA A 38 8.58 -4.76 -1.34
C ALA A 38 8.99 -3.35 -1.80
N PHE A 39 8.88 -3.09 -3.10
CA PHE A 39 8.91 -1.75 -3.65
C PHE A 39 8.10 -1.66 -4.95
N THR A 40 7.77 -0.44 -5.34
CA THR A 40 7.08 -0.14 -6.61
C THR A 40 7.97 0.71 -7.51
N SER A 41 8.04 0.35 -8.79
CA SER A 41 8.74 1.10 -9.83
C SER A 41 7.81 1.26 -11.04
N GLY A 42 7.31 2.48 -11.25
CA GLY A 42 6.26 2.71 -12.25
C GLY A 42 5.00 1.91 -11.93
N ASN A 43 4.64 0.97 -12.81
CA ASN A 43 3.50 0.06 -12.64
C ASN A 43 3.91 -1.38 -12.24
N ASP A 44 5.18 -1.60 -11.90
CA ASP A 44 5.70 -2.88 -11.44
C ASP A 44 5.84 -2.88 -9.92
N ILE A 45 5.23 -3.88 -9.28
CA ILE A 45 5.34 -4.16 -7.85
C ILE A 45 6.29 -5.34 -7.68
N HIS A 46 7.32 -5.15 -6.87
CA HIS A 46 8.34 -6.15 -6.58
C HIS A 46 8.21 -6.59 -5.12
N LEU A 47 7.80 -7.84 -4.90
CA LEU A 47 7.63 -8.43 -3.57
C LEU A 47 8.81 -9.35 -3.25
N SER A 48 9.42 -9.15 -2.07
CA SER A 48 10.52 -9.99 -1.60
C SER A 48 10.06 -11.41 -1.27
N ALA A 49 10.63 -12.40 -1.95
CA ALA A 49 10.51 -13.80 -1.59
C ALA A 49 11.11 -14.08 -0.20
N GLN A 50 12.18 -13.36 0.18
CA GLN A 50 12.81 -13.48 1.50
C GLN A 50 11.85 -13.04 2.61
N HIS A 51 11.13 -11.94 2.43
CA HIS A 51 10.11 -11.47 3.38
C HIS A 51 8.96 -12.48 3.52
N VAL A 52 8.44 -12.99 2.40
CA VAL A 52 7.34 -13.97 2.41
C VAL A 52 7.73 -15.23 3.18
N VAL A 53 8.94 -15.76 2.96
CA VAL A 53 9.43 -16.96 3.66
C VAL A 53 9.77 -16.69 5.13
N GLY A 54 10.28 -15.50 5.44
CA GLY A 54 10.69 -15.11 6.78
C GLY A 54 9.56 -14.68 7.71
N TYR A 55 8.34 -14.46 7.19
CA TYR A 55 7.23 -13.95 7.99
C TYR A 55 6.63 -15.03 8.90
N SER A 56 6.56 -14.75 10.21
CA SER A 56 6.13 -15.71 11.23
C SER A 56 4.66 -15.60 11.66
N GLY A 57 3.89 -14.68 11.05
CA GLY A 57 2.46 -14.47 11.32
C GLY A 57 1.55 -14.96 10.19
N ASP A 58 0.36 -14.37 10.09
CA ASP A 58 -0.52 -14.58 8.93
C ASP A 58 0.06 -13.91 7.68
N VAL A 59 0.87 -14.68 6.95
CA VAL A 59 1.55 -14.23 5.72
C VAL A 59 0.56 -13.79 4.64
N ARG A 60 -0.65 -14.37 4.59
CA ARG A 60 -1.66 -13.97 3.61
C ARG A 60 -2.12 -12.55 3.91
N THR A 61 -2.44 -12.27 5.16
CA THR A 61 -2.88 -10.93 5.60
C THR A 61 -1.75 -9.91 5.43
N GLU A 62 -0.51 -10.27 5.77
CA GLU A 62 0.66 -9.40 5.55
C GLU A 62 0.87 -9.06 4.09
N VAL A 63 0.99 -10.07 3.22
CA VAL A 63 1.23 -9.87 1.79
C VAL A 63 0.07 -9.10 1.16
N THR A 64 -1.17 -9.36 1.56
CA THR A 64 -2.32 -8.59 1.08
C THR A 64 -2.17 -7.11 1.47
N GLY A 65 -1.81 -6.81 2.71
CA GLY A 65 -1.55 -5.44 3.16
C GLY A 65 -0.40 -4.75 2.42
N VAL A 66 0.73 -5.44 2.23
CA VAL A 66 1.87 -4.94 1.44
C VAL A 66 1.43 -4.61 0.02
N LEU A 67 0.63 -5.47 -0.62
CA LEU A 67 0.17 -5.21 -1.98
C LEU A 67 -0.81 -4.04 -2.06
N TYR A 68 -1.60 -3.78 -1.02
CA TYR A 68 -2.41 -2.54 -0.95
C TYR A 68 -1.51 -1.30 -0.82
N HIS A 69 -0.44 -1.37 -0.02
CA HIS A 69 0.56 -0.30 0.10
C HIS A 69 1.24 -0.02 -1.24
N GLU A 70 1.87 -1.02 -1.84
CA GLU A 70 2.61 -0.87 -3.09
C GLU A 70 1.71 -0.47 -4.25
N LYS A 71 0.50 -1.04 -4.33
CA LYS A 71 -0.45 -0.65 -5.37
C LYS A 71 -0.95 0.78 -5.21
N THR A 72 -0.90 1.35 -4.01
CA THR A 72 -1.19 2.77 -3.81
C THR A 72 -0.16 3.64 -4.52
N HIS A 73 1.13 3.28 -4.49
CA HIS A 73 2.17 3.99 -5.22
C HIS A 73 1.94 4.04 -6.73
N VAL A 74 1.29 3.02 -7.29
CA VAL A 74 0.91 3.00 -8.72
C VAL A 74 -0.19 4.03 -9.04
N TRP A 75 -1.19 4.18 -8.17
CA TRP A 75 -2.40 4.97 -8.48
C TRP A 75 -2.41 6.39 -7.91
N GLN A 76 -1.65 6.64 -6.85
CA GLN A 76 -1.56 7.95 -6.24
C GLN A 76 -0.79 8.93 -7.13
N TRP A 77 -1.20 10.19 -7.10
CA TRP A 77 -0.45 11.27 -7.72
C TRP A 77 0.62 11.79 -6.76
N ASP A 78 1.83 12.01 -7.25
CA ASP A 78 2.98 12.47 -6.45
C ASP A 78 3.17 14.00 -6.45
N GLY A 79 2.14 14.73 -6.90
CA GLY A 79 2.19 16.18 -7.02
C GLY A 79 3.23 16.68 -8.02
N LYS A 80 3.45 15.95 -9.13
CA LYS A 80 4.49 16.25 -10.14
C LYS A 80 5.89 16.12 -9.54
N GLY A 81 6.10 15.09 -8.73
CA GLY A 81 7.36 14.81 -8.04
C GLY A 81 7.71 15.80 -6.92
N GLN A 82 6.76 16.65 -6.47
CA GLN A 82 7.00 17.64 -5.41
C GLN A 82 6.59 17.12 -4.02
N ALA A 83 5.77 16.07 -3.95
CA ALA A 83 5.42 15.47 -2.68
C ALA A 83 6.68 14.85 -2.04
N ASN A 84 6.90 15.15 -0.77
CA ASN A 84 7.99 14.51 -0.04
C ASN A 84 7.69 13.02 0.19
N ARG A 85 8.74 12.23 0.37
CA ARG A 85 8.64 10.79 0.58
C ARG A 85 7.74 10.40 1.76
N GLY A 86 7.76 11.16 2.86
CA GLY A 86 6.93 10.87 4.03
C GLY A 86 5.43 10.94 3.74
N LEU A 87 5.00 11.91 2.92
CA LEU A 87 3.61 12.02 2.48
C LEU A 87 3.21 10.84 1.57
N ILE A 88 4.05 10.51 0.59
CA ILE A 88 3.86 9.41 -0.35
C ILE A 88 3.70 8.07 0.39
N GLU A 89 4.61 7.74 1.31
CA GLU A 89 4.52 6.53 2.12
C GLU A 89 3.35 6.58 3.11
N GLY A 90 3.04 7.75 3.67
CA GLY A 90 1.93 7.95 4.59
C GLY A 90 0.57 7.66 3.96
N ILE A 91 0.37 8.07 2.70
CA ILE A 91 -0.84 7.76 1.93
C ILE A 91 -0.97 6.25 1.68
N ALA A 92 0.11 5.59 1.27
CA ALA A 92 0.13 4.14 1.08
C ALA A 92 -0.16 3.36 2.38
N ASN A 93 0.41 3.79 3.50
CA ASN A 93 0.11 3.24 4.83
C ASN A 93 -1.37 3.46 5.22
N PHE A 94 -1.93 4.64 4.94
CA PHE A 94 -3.34 4.94 5.19
C PHE A 94 -4.27 4.02 4.40
N VAL A 95 -3.98 3.75 3.12
CA VAL A 95 -4.77 2.82 2.31
C VAL A 95 -4.74 1.41 2.91
N ARG A 96 -3.56 0.90 3.24
CA ARG A 96 -3.38 -0.42 3.89
C ARG A 96 -4.18 -0.50 5.20
N LEU A 97 -4.10 0.55 6.03
CA LEU A 97 -4.86 0.65 7.28
C LEU A 97 -6.37 0.68 7.04
N ARG A 98 -6.85 1.53 6.14
CA ARG A 98 -8.28 1.69 5.81
C ARG A 98 -8.88 0.41 5.24
N ALA A 99 -8.08 -0.41 4.55
CA ALA A 99 -8.48 -1.72 4.04
C ALA A 99 -8.52 -2.81 5.11
N GLY A 100 -8.14 -2.53 6.36
CA GLY A 100 -8.15 -3.49 7.46
C GLY A 100 -6.90 -4.35 7.54
N TYR A 101 -5.81 -3.98 6.86
CA TYR A 101 -4.56 -4.75 6.81
C TYR A 101 -3.43 -4.11 7.62
N ALA A 102 -3.74 -3.43 8.73
CA ALA A 102 -2.73 -2.90 9.62
C ALA A 102 -1.74 -4.02 10.03
N PRO A 103 -0.41 -3.82 9.89
CA PRO A 103 0.56 -4.70 10.52
C PRO A 103 0.31 -4.81 12.03
N TRP A 104 0.52 -6.00 12.58
CA TRP A 104 0.32 -6.28 14.01
C TRP A 104 1.04 -5.30 14.95
N HIS A 105 2.19 -4.75 14.52
CA HIS A 105 2.97 -3.80 15.32
C HIS A 105 2.44 -2.35 15.24
N TRP A 106 1.47 -2.05 14.37
CA TRP A 106 0.77 -0.75 14.32
C TRP A 106 -0.40 -0.68 15.30
N GLU A 107 -0.97 -1.83 15.71
CA GLU A 107 -2.11 -1.85 16.63
C GLU A 107 -1.73 -1.25 18.01
N GLN A 108 -0.45 -1.29 18.39
CA GLN A 108 0.07 -0.59 19.57
C GLN A 108 0.02 0.95 19.47
N LEU A 109 -0.22 1.51 18.28
CA LEU A 109 -0.41 2.94 18.05
C LEU A 109 -1.89 3.35 18.01
N LEU A 110 -2.82 2.45 17.68
CA LEU A 110 -4.25 2.80 17.63
C LEU A 110 -4.83 3.07 19.03
N ASP A 111 -4.38 2.32 20.04
CA ASP A 111 -4.69 2.62 21.45
C ASP A 111 -4.16 4.00 21.90
N LYS A 112 -3.07 4.48 21.29
CA LYS A 112 -2.48 5.79 21.59
C LYS A 112 -3.11 6.92 20.79
N LEU A 113 -3.61 6.67 19.57
CA LEU A 113 -4.32 7.64 18.76
C LEU A 113 -5.73 7.94 19.30
N ALA A 114 -6.39 6.94 19.90
CA ALA A 114 -7.65 7.16 20.63
C ALA A 114 -7.52 8.19 21.77
N LEU A 115 -6.32 8.30 22.38
CA LEU A 115 -6.00 9.31 23.39
C LEU A 115 -5.76 10.72 22.84
N ILE A 116 -5.43 10.86 21.55
CA ILE A 116 -5.17 12.17 20.92
C ILE A 116 -6.45 12.77 20.30
N ILE A 117 -7.44 11.94 19.97
CA ILE A 117 -8.71 12.39 19.35
C ILE A 117 -9.80 12.68 20.41
N LEU A 118 -9.60 12.31 21.67
CA LEU A 118 -10.56 12.49 22.77
C LEU A 118 -10.17 13.54 23.83
N TYR A 119 -9.16 14.38 23.56
CA TYR A 119 -8.81 15.55 24.39
C TYR A 119 -8.57 16.80 23.53
#